data_AF-A0A955I7I7-F1
#
_entry.id   AF-A0A955I7I7-F1
#
_cell.length_a   1.000
_cell.length_b   1.000
_cell.length_c   1.000
_cell.angle_alpha   90.00
_cell.angle_beta   90.00
_cell.angle_gamma   90.00
#
_symmetry.space_group_name_H-M   'P 1'
#
loop_
_entity.id
_entity.type
_entity.pdbx_description
1 polymer ?
#
loop_
_entity_poly.entity_id
_entity_poly.type
_entity_poly.pdbx_seq_one_letter_code
_entity_poly.pdbx_strand_id
1 'polypeptide(L)'
;MRLDLYIKSHYNTTRNRAQFWIDSELVLVNKKIITKASYQISESDCIEIIEDRKIDWVSRSAVKLDDFLEANKIQIESLQCLDVGSSTGGFTQVLLSR
;
A
#
# COMPACT_ATOMS: atom_id res chain seq x y z
N MET A 1 5.05 -19.70 -8.01
CA MET A 1 5.46 -18.98 -6.77
C MET A 1 4.28 -18.14 -6.28
N ARG A 2 4.18 -17.80 -4.98
CA ARG A 2 3.11 -16.90 -4.50
C ARG A 2 3.36 -15.45 -4.94
N LEU A 3 2.31 -14.75 -5.35
CA LEU A 3 2.35 -13.35 -5.79
C LEU A 3 2.93 -12.41 -4.72
N ASP A 4 2.51 -12.53 -3.46
CA ASP A 4 3.04 -11.70 -2.36
C ASP A 4 4.56 -11.85 -2.16
N LEU A 5 5.08 -13.06 -2.34
CA LEU A 5 6.52 -13.33 -2.25
C LEU A 5 7.28 -12.82 -3.46
N TYR A 6 6.72 -12.97 -4.67
CA TYR A 6 7.31 -12.42 -5.90
C TYR A 6 7.48 -10.91 -5.77
N ILE A 7 6.42 -10.19 -5.40
CA ILE A 7 6.44 -8.73 -5.27
C ILE A 7 7.47 -8.31 -4.23
N LYS A 8 7.46 -8.96 -3.06
CA LYS A 8 8.44 -8.71 -1.99
C LYS A 8 9.88 -8.77 -2.54
N SER A 9 10.23 -9.84 -3.25
CA SER A 9 11.59 -10.01 -3.79
C SER A 9 11.92 -9.07 -4.94
N HIS A 10 10.99 -8.87 -5.88
CA HIS A 10 11.27 -8.17 -7.13
C HIS A 10 11.25 -6.65 -6.98
N TYR A 11 10.38 -6.13 -6.09
CA TYR A 11 10.25 -4.70 -5.81
C TYR A 11 10.96 -4.28 -4.51
N ASN A 12 11.84 -5.15 -3.97
CA ASN A 12 12.60 -4.93 -2.76
C ASN A 12 11.77 -4.33 -1.61
N THR A 13 10.67 -5.00 -1.28
CA THR A 13 9.72 -4.51 -0.29
C THR A 13 9.42 -5.54 0.81
N THR A 14 8.59 -5.19 1.79
CA THR A 14 8.14 -6.12 2.83
C THR A 14 6.98 -6.95 2.33
N ARG A 15 6.81 -8.15 2.90
CA ARG A 15 5.66 -9.01 2.56
C ARG A 15 4.33 -8.35 2.89
N ASN A 16 4.26 -7.60 4.00
CA ASN A 16 3.05 -6.88 4.40
C ASN A 16 2.70 -5.78 3.39
N ARG A 17 3.70 -5.06 2.87
CA ARG A 17 3.46 -4.03 1.85
C ARG A 17 3.03 -4.63 0.52
N ALA A 18 3.65 -5.74 0.11
CA ALA A 18 3.21 -6.50 -1.07
C ALA A 18 1.75 -6.98 -0.94
N GLN A 19 1.35 -7.51 0.23
CA GLN A 19 -0.03 -7.91 0.49
C GLN A 19 -0.98 -6.70 0.45
N PHE A 20 -0.56 -5.57 1.01
CA PHE A 20 -1.34 -4.35 0.97
C PHE A 20 -1.58 -3.84 -0.47
N TRP A 21 -0.57 -3.89 -1.34
CA TRP A 21 -0.75 -3.52 -2.75
C TRP A 21 -1.75 -4.43 -3.46
N ILE A 22 -1.70 -5.74 -3.20
CA ILE A 22 -2.64 -6.73 -3.74
C ILE A 22 -4.06 -6.47 -3.22
N ASP A 23 -4.22 -6.27 -1.92
CA ASP A 23 -5.52 -5.97 -1.29
C ASP A 23 -6.11 -4.63 -1.74
N SER A 24 -5.26 -3.70 -2.18
CA SER A 24 -5.64 -2.38 -2.67
C SER A 24 -5.91 -2.35 -4.17
N GLU A 25 -5.99 -3.52 -4.82
CA GLU A 25 -6.25 -3.67 -6.26
C GLU A 25 -5.18 -3.03 -7.17
N LEU A 26 -3.96 -2.81 -6.64
CA LEU A 26 -2.86 -2.16 -7.36
C LEU A 26 -1.99 -3.14 -8.14
N VAL A 27 -2.33 -4.43 -8.18
CA VAL A 27 -1.50 -5.46 -8.82
C VAL A 27 -2.27 -6.14 -9.94
N LEU A 28 -1.73 -6.05 -11.15
CA LEU A 28 -2.21 -6.81 -12.30
C LEU A 28 -1.32 -8.01 -12.57
N VAL A 29 -1.95 -9.12 -12.89
CA VAL A 29 -1.31 -10.29 -13.51
C VAL A 29 -1.96 -10.51 -14.86
N ASN A 30 -1.18 -10.42 -15.95
CA ASN A 30 -1.67 -10.49 -17.33
C ASN A 30 -2.85 -9.54 -17.59
N LYS A 31 -2.70 -8.27 -17.17
CA LYS A 31 -3.72 -7.20 -17.28
C LYS A 31 -5.02 -7.44 -16.51
N LYS A 32 -5.05 -8.39 -15.57
CA LYS A 32 -6.19 -8.62 -14.68
C LYS A 32 -5.81 -8.28 -13.24
N ILE A 33 -6.67 -7.53 -12.55
CA ILE A 33 -6.51 -7.23 -11.13
C ILE A 33 -6.57 -8.53 -10.34
N ILE A 34 -5.57 -8.75 -9.48
CA ILE A 34 -5.54 -9.88 -8.55
C ILE A 34 -5.61 -9.34 -7.12
N THR A 35 -6.57 -9.84 -6.34
CA THR A 35 -6.78 -9.47 -4.93
C THR A 35 -6.39 -10.56 -3.94
N LYS A 36 -5.88 -11.70 -4.43
CA LYS A 36 -5.47 -12.83 -3.59
C LYS A 36 -3.96 -12.85 -3.43
N ALA A 37 -3.45 -12.51 -2.25
CA ALA A 37 -2.01 -12.53 -1.95
C ALA A 37 -1.32 -13.87 -2.24
N SER A 38 -2.03 -14.98 -2.01
CA SER A 38 -1.53 -16.32 -2.25
C SER A 38 -1.74 -16.82 -3.70
N TYR A 39 -2.11 -15.94 -4.62
CA TYR A 39 -2.26 -16.29 -6.03
C TYR A 39 -0.94 -16.90 -6.55
N GLN A 40 -1.07 -17.99 -7.30
CA GLN A 40 0.10 -18.67 -7.86
C GLN A 40 0.42 -18.06 -9.22
N ILE A 41 1.65 -17.59 -9.37
CA ILE A 41 2.19 -17.11 -10.64
C ILE A 41 3.11 -18.16 -11.27
N SER A 42 3.11 -18.17 -12.60
CA SER A 42 4.02 -18.86 -13.49
C SER A 42 5.15 -17.92 -13.97
N GLU A 43 6.21 -18.48 -14.55
CA GLU A 43 7.33 -17.69 -15.08
C GLU A 43 6.94 -16.84 -16.30
N SER A 44 5.88 -17.23 -17.02
CA SER A 44 5.35 -16.51 -18.18
C SER A 44 4.37 -15.39 -17.84
N ASP A 45 3.97 -15.26 -16.57
CA ASP A 45 3.03 -14.22 -16.16
C ASP A 45 3.70 -12.85 -16.17
N CYS A 46 2.99 -11.85 -16.71
CA CYS A 46 3.39 -10.45 -16.64
C CYS A 46 2.77 -9.81 -15.40
N ILE A 47 3.59 -9.29 -14.49
CA ILE A 47 3.16 -8.63 -13.26
C ILE A 47 3.41 -7.14 -13.39
N GLU A 48 2.36 -6.35 -13.20
CA GLU A 48 2.40 -4.89 -13.28
C GLU A 48 1.83 -4.30 -11.99
N ILE A 49 2.45 -3.24 -11.48
CA ILE A 49 1.94 -2.49 -10.33
C ILE A 49 1.38 -1.17 -10.84
N ILE A 50 0.13 -0.87 -10.47
CA ILE A 50 -0.54 0.38 -10.81
C ILE A 50 0.15 1.51 -10.04
N GLU A 51 0.52 2.58 -10.76
CA GLU A 51 0.97 3.82 -10.13
C GLU A 51 -0.20 4.47 -9.36
N ASP A 52 -0.08 4.50 -8.05
CA ASP A 52 -1.03 5.12 -7.12
C ASP A 52 -0.25 5.58 -5.88
N ARG A 53 -0.63 6.72 -5.28
CA ARG A 53 -0.02 7.23 -4.03
C ARG A 53 0.02 6.18 -2.92
N LYS A 54 -0.92 5.24 -2.94
CA LYS A 54 -1.01 4.14 -1.98
C LYS A 54 0.19 3.22 -2.02
N ILE A 55 0.93 3.16 -3.12
CA ILE A 55 2.11 2.31 -3.22
C ILE A 55 3.21 2.72 -2.23
N ASP A 56 3.26 4.01 -1.89
CA ASP A 56 4.26 4.62 -1.01
C ASP A 56 3.93 4.47 0.47
N TRP A 57 2.69 4.14 0.80
CA TRP A 57 2.29 3.93 2.18
C TRP A 57 2.92 2.68 2.80
N VAL A 58 3.47 2.82 4.00
CA VAL A 58 4.09 1.72 4.75
C VAL A 58 3.08 0.71 5.28
N SER A 59 1.79 1.08 5.34
CA SER A 59 0.72 0.20 5.79
C SER A 59 -0.66 0.59 5.23
N ARG A 60 -1.60 -0.34 5.32
CA ARG A 60 -3.02 -0.12 5.00
C ARG A 60 -3.68 0.95 5.87
N SER A 61 -3.17 1.21 7.08
CA SER A 61 -3.79 2.22 7.93
C SER A 61 -3.61 3.62 7.37
N ALA A 62 -2.50 3.93 6.69
CA ALA A 62 -2.28 5.24 6.06
C ALA A 62 -3.48 5.70 5.24
N VAL A 63 -4.03 4.83 4.39
CA VAL A 63 -5.20 5.11 3.54
C VAL A 63 -6.40 5.60 4.35
N LYS A 64 -6.61 5.09 5.56
CA LYS A 64 -7.76 5.47 6.39
C LYS A 64 -7.68 6.93 6.83
N LEU A 65 -6.50 7.40 7.25
CA LEU A 65 -6.31 8.78 7.66
C LEU A 65 -6.25 9.70 6.44
N ASP A 66 -5.52 9.30 5.41
CA ASP A 66 -5.36 10.06 4.17
C ASP A 66 -6.73 10.33 3.49
N ASP A 67 -7.56 9.30 3.35
CA ASP A 67 -8.91 9.43 2.78
C ASP A 67 -9.84 10.25 3.69
N PHE A 68 -9.70 10.13 5.02
CA PHE A 68 -10.48 10.94 5.96
C PHE A 68 -10.14 12.43 5.86
N LEU A 69 -8.85 12.79 5.81
CA LEU A 69 -8.41 14.17 5.67
C LEU A 69 -8.87 14.76 4.33
N GLU A 70 -8.77 13.99 3.25
CA GLU A 70 -9.24 14.39 1.92
C GLU A 70 -10.75 14.65 1.89
N ALA A 71 -11.55 13.67 2.35
CA ALA A 71 -13.00 13.75 2.30
C ALA A 71 -13.56 14.92 3.12
N ASN A 72 -12.89 15.29 4.22
CA ASN A 72 -13.30 16.36 5.11
C ASN A 72 -12.57 17.70 4.84
N LYS A 73 -11.66 17.74 3.86
CA LYS A 73 -10.83 18.91 3.53
C LYS A 73 -10.12 19.50 4.75
N ILE A 74 -9.59 18.63 5.61
CA ILE A 74 -8.88 19.03 6.82
C ILE A 74 -7.42 19.27 6.47
N GLN A 75 -6.94 20.49 6.72
CA GLN A 75 -5.53 20.86 6.63
C GLN A 75 -4.84 20.56 7.95
N ILE A 76 -3.67 19.93 7.87
CA ILE A 76 -2.87 19.50 9.03
C ILE A 76 -1.44 20.07 8.99
N GLU A 77 -1.13 20.85 7.96
CA GLU A 77 0.15 21.48 7.75
C GLU A 77 0.49 22.39 8.94
N SER A 78 1.71 22.27 9.45
CA SER A 78 2.21 23.02 10.61
C SER A 78 1.48 22.77 11.95
N LEU A 79 0.62 21.74 12.03
CA LEU A 79 0.04 21.33 13.30
C LEU A 79 0.98 20.41 14.09
N GLN A 80 0.89 20.49 15.41
CA GLN A 80 1.49 19.47 16.28
C GLN A 80 0.52 18.30 16.40
N CYS A 81 0.90 17.16 15.83
CA CYS A 81 0.09 15.96 15.79
C CYS A 81 0.67 14.87 16.71
N LEU A 82 -0.21 14.18 17.44
CA LEU A 82 0.14 13.00 18.24
C LEU A 82 -0.51 11.76 17.62
N ASP A 83 0.32 10.80 17.19
CA ASP A 83 -0.13 9.49 16.71
C ASP A 83 -0.10 8.46 17.85
N VAL A 84 -1.26 8.18 18.44
CA VAL A 84 -1.39 7.20 19.52
C VAL A 84 -1.63 5.81 18.94
N GLY A 85 -0.66 4.91 19.13
CA GLY A 85 -0.72 3.54 18.60
C GLY A 85 -0.09 3.40 17.21
N SER A 86 0.99 4.13 16.95
CA SER A 86 1.61 4.28 15.63
C SER A 86 1.99 2.98 14.92
N SER A 87 2.29 1.88 15.64
CA SER A 87 2.59 0.56 15.06
C SER A 87 3.66 0.64 13.94
N THR A 88 3.36 0.19 12.71
CA THR A 88 4.25 0.33 11.54
C THR A 88 4.43 1.77 11.05
N GLY A 89 3.64 2.72 11.56
CA GLY A 89 3.79 4.16 11.29
C GLY A 89 2.93 4.69 10.15
N GLY A 90 1.87 3.99 9.73
CA GLY A 90 1.04 4.41 8.59
C GLY A 90 0.36 5.78 8.78
N PHE A 91 -0.19 6.05 9.96
CA PHE A 91 -0.78 7.36 10.28
C PHE A 91 0.30 8.43 10.41
N THR A 92 1.37 8.15 11.15
CA THR A 92 2.56 9.01 11.23
C THR A 92 3.09 9.41 9.84
N GLN A 93 3.18 8.49 8.88
CA GLN A 93 3.64 8.80 7.53
C GLN A 93 2.70 9.80 6.83
N VAL A 94 1.38 9.63 6.94
CA VAL A 94 0.39 10.57 6.39
C VAL A 94 0.56 11.95 7.02
N LEU A 95 0.71 12.02 8.35
CA LEU A 95 0.92 13.27 9.08
C LEU A 95 2.20 14.01 8.69
N LEU A 96 3.21 13.29 8.17
CA LEU A 96 4.47 13.87 7.68
C LEU A 96 4.45 14.24 6.19
N SER A 97 3.54 13.64 5.42
CA SER A 97 3.54 13.72 3.95
C SER A 97 2.51 14.71 3.40
N ARG A 98 1.54 15.13 4.23
CA ARG A 98 0.60 16.21 3.95
C ARG A 98 1.05 17.48 4.64
#